data_AF-A0A1M4SUU5-F1
#
_entry.id   AF-A0A1M4SUU5-F1
#
_cell.length_a   1.000
_cell.length_b   1.000
_cell.length_c   1.000
_cell.angle_alpha   90.00
_cell.angle_beta   90.00
_cell.angle_gamma   90.00
#
_symmetry.space_group_name_H-M   'P 1'
#
loop_
_entity.id
_entity.type
_entity.pdbx_description
1 polymer ?
#
loop_
_entity_poly.entity_id
_entity_poly.type
_entity_poly.pdbx_seq_one_letter_code
_entity_poly.pdbx_strand_id
1 'polypeptide(L)'
;MRGNSTTTYGSVTKSFHWLIALLIITMIPLGIYANGLPYDTGEALAFKAQMFSIHKTLGVFIFFTALARIAWAISQPKPALLNADKRLETMLAELVHWTLYAALVLVPLTGWIHHAATTGFAPIWWPFGQGLPFVPKDDSFAHIFASLHIVFERVLAISIFLHVAGALKHHFIDKDITLKRMTPGITEPDSVPEQHRSALPIIGAVGAYLLALVVGANLGLFAATEQDSVPRLAAVESGWTVQSGTLAITVRQLGSDVEGSFADWTAAINFSETPDANGVHGDVEVQVAIGSLSLGSVTAQALGPDFFDAATHDTATFKADILEDGPTYTANGTLTLKGMEAPVNLPFSLQIDGDTAVMQGQTRLNRTSFNIGETYPDESSVGFDVAVTVNLTATRN
;
A
#
# COMPACT_ATOMS: atom_id res chain seq x y z
N MET A 1 -1.69 -32.03 29.90
CA MET A 1 -1.39 -30.80 30.67
C MET A 1 -1.72 -29.58 29.81
N ARG A 2 -2.44 -28.57 30.35
CA ARG A 2 -2.80 -27.35 29.59
C ARG A 2 -1.63 -26.36 29.49
N GLY A 3 -0.99 -26.05 30.62
CA GLY A 3 0.18 -25.17 30.72
C GLY A 3 1.51 -25.89 30.47
N ASN A 4 2.58 -25.12 30.35
CA ASN A 4 3.94 -25.67 30.27
C ASN A 4 4.43 -26.13 31.66
N SER A 5 5.38 -27.04 31.67
CA SER A 5 6.26 -27.30 32.82
C SER A 5 7.68 -26.84 32.50
N THR A 6 8.62 -27.03 33.43
CA THR A 6 10.05 -26.79 33.18
C THR A 6 10.67 -27.76 32.18
N THR A 7 9.99 -28.87 31.83
CA THR A 7 10.52 -29.92 30.94
C THR A 7 9.62 -30.19 29.73
N THR A 8 8.35 -29.76 29.73
CA THR A 8 7.39 -30.09 28.68
C THR A 8 6.52 -28.91 28.28
N TYR A 9 6.19 -28.82 26.98
CA TYR A 9 5.20 -27.87 26.48
C TYR A 9 3.78 -28.35 26.76
N GLY A 10 2.92 -27.43 27.19
CA GLY A 10 1.48 -27.67 27.37
C GLY A 10 0.70 -27.71 26.06
N SER A 11 -0.52 -28.24 26.10
CA SER A 11 -1.37 -28.33 24.91
C SER A 11 -1.67 -26.96 24.30
N VAL A 12 -1.85 -25.91 25.11
CA VAL A 12 -2.16 -24.55 24.62
C VAL A 12 -1.01 -23.98 23.79
N THR A 13 0.24 -24.12 24.27
CA THR A 13 1.43 -23.68 23.54
C THR A 13 1.58 -24.42 22.21
N LYS A 14 1.34 -25.74 22.20
CA LYS A 14 1.39 -26.57 20.99
C LYS A 14 0.30 -26.17 19.99
N SER A 15 -0.93 -25.93 20.47
CA SER A 15 -2.05 -25.46 19.64
C SER A 15 -1.73 -24.12 18.97
N PHE A 16 -1.25 -23.14 19.73
CA PHE A 16 -0.83 -21.86 19.15
C PHE A 16 0.29 -22.03 18.11
N HIS A 17 1.30 -22.86 18.41
CA HIS A 17 2.38 -23.12 17.47
C HIS A 17 1.88 -23.70 16.15
N TRP A 18 1.12 -24.80 16.18
CA TRP A 18 0.65 -25.46 14.97
C TRP A 18 -0.40 -24.66 14.21
N LEU A 19 -1.27 -23.92 14.91
CA LEU A 19 -2.21 -23.01 14.28
C LEU A 19 -1.46 -21.92 13.49
N ILE A 20 -0.48 -21.25 14.12
CA ILE A 20 0.31 -20.21 13.46
C ILE A 20 1.14 -20.80 12.32
N ALA A 21 1.75 -21.98 12.52
CA ALA A 21 2.52 -22.65 11.48
C ALA A 21 1.65 -22.93 10.24
N LEU A 22 0.44 -23.48 10.43
CA LEU A 22 -0.50 -23.72 9.34
C LEU A 22 -0.88 -22.41 8.64
N LEU A 23 -1.27 -21.39 9.41
CA LEU A 23 -1.66 -20.09 8.87
C LEU A 23 -0.55 -19.44 8.04
N ILE A 24 0.70 -19.46 8.52
CA ILE A 24 1.83 -18.84 7.82
C ILE A 24 2.21 -19.63 6.55
N ILE A 25 2.24 -20.96 6.63
CA ILE A 25 2.52 -21.81 5.46
C ILE A 25 1.46 -21.62 4.36
N THR A 26 0.21 -21.32 4.73
CA THR A 26 -0.84 -20.95 3.77
C THR A 26 -0.69 -19.51 3.26
N MET A 27 -0.32 -18.57 4.13
CA MET A 27 -0.28 -17.14 3.81
C MET A 27 0.84 -16.73 2.85
N ILE A 28 2.02 -17.35 2.96
CA ILE A 28 3.17 -17.06 2.07
C ILE A 28 2.81 -17.32 0.60
N PRO A 29 2.37 -18.53 0.19
CA PRO A 29 2.00 -18.79 -1.21
C PRO A 29 0.76 -17.97 -1.63
N LEU A 30 -0.21 -17.73 -0.74
CA LEU A 30 -1.36 -16.88 -1.04
C LEU A 30 -0.92 -15.45 -1.39
N GLY A 31 0.02 -14.87 -0.64
CA GLY A 31 0.55 -13.53 -0.90
C GLY A 31 1.30 -13.46 -2.24
N ILE A 32 2.15 -14.45 -2.52
CA ILE A 32 2.88 -14.55 -3.80
C ILE A 32 1.89 -14.68 -4.97
N TYR A 33 0.90 -15.55 -4.83
CA TYR A 33 -0.13 -15.77 -5.85
C TYR A 33 -0.94 -14.48 -6.10
N ALA A 34 -1.47 -13.85 -5.04
CA ALA A 34 -2.28 -12.64 -5.14
C ALA A 34 -1.50 -11.48 -5.79
N ASN A 35 -0.21 -11.34 -5.47
CA ASN A 35 0.64 -10.31 -6.06
C ASN A 35 0.80 -10.48 -7.58
N GLY A 36 1.02 -11.72 -8.02
CA GLY A 36 1.20 -12.08 -9.43
C GLY A 36 -0.10 -12.16 -10.25
N LEU A 37 -1.27 -11.95 -9.65
CA LEU A 37 -2.53 -11.97 -10.39
C LEU A 37 -2.64 -10.78 -11.36
N PRO A 38 -3.25 -10.98 -12.53
CA PRO A 38 -3.50 -9.92 -13.48
C PRO A 38 -4.56 -8.93 -12.97
N TYR A 39 -4.62 -7.77 -13.62
CA TYR A 39 -5.59 -6.69 -13.35
C TYR A 39 -5.95 -5.95 -14.65
N ASP A 40 -5.72 -6.57 -15.80
CA ASP A 40 -5.98 -6.06 -17.14
C ASP A 40 -7.47 -6.08 -17.51
N THR A 41 -8.32 -6.71 -16.71
CA THR A 41 -9.78 -6.69 -16.87
C THR A 41 -10.48 -6.46 -15.53
N GLY A 42 -11.74 -6.04 -15.57
CA GLY A 42 -12.57 -5.88 -14.37
C GLY A 42 -12.70 -7.16 -13.54
N GLU A 43 -12.89 -8.31 -14.18
CA GLU A 43 -12.96 -9.62 -13.52
C GLU A 43 -11.63 -10.01 -12.87
N ALA A 44 -10.51 -9.82 -13.59
CA ALA A 44 -9.18 -10.09 -13.07
C ALA A 44 -8.87 -9.22 -11.84
N LEU A 45 -9.18 -7.92 -11.91
CA LEU A 45 -9.02 -6.99 -10.80
C LEU A 45 -9.89 -7.41 -9.59
N ALA A 46 -11.16 -7.77 -9.82
CA ALA A 46 -12.05 -8.21 -8.75
C ALA A 46 -11.52 -9.46 -8.05
N PHE A 47 -11.03 -10.45 -8.81
CA PHE A 47 -10.43 -11.65 -8.26
C PHE A 47 -9.13 -11.36 -7.49
N LYS A 48 -8.26 -10.49 -8.03
CA LYS A 48 -7.06 -10.02 -7.34
C LYS A 48 -7.41 -9.35 -6.01
N ALA A 49 -8.40 -8.47 -6.01
CA ALA A 49 -8.87 -7.80 -4.80
C ALA A 49 -9.45 -8.79 -3.78
N GLN A 50 -10.17 -9.82 -4.23
CA GLN A 50 -10.66 -10.88 -3.35
C GLN A 50 -9.51 -11.64 -2.67
N MET A 51 -8.49 -12.05 -3.42
CA MET A 51 -7.33 -12.75 -2.85
C MET A 51 -6.56 -11.88 -1.85
N PHE A 52 -6.39 -10.59 -2.14
CA PHE A 52 -5.79 -9.65 -1.18
C PHE A 52 -6.67 -9.43 0.05
N SER A 53 -7.99 -9.42 -0.08
CA SER A 53 -8.90 -9.29 1.06
C SER A 53 -8.79 -10.51 1.98
N ILE A 54 -8.71 -11.72 1.43
CA ILE A 54 -8.44 -12.95 2.19
C ILE A 54 -7.08 -12.85 2.89
N HIS A 55 -6.03 -12.47 2.15
CA HIS A 55 -4.67 -12.32 2.69
C HIS A 55 -4.63 -11.33 3.85
N LYS A 56 -5.15 -10.11 3.67
CA LYS A 56 -5.17 -9.07 4.71
C LYS A 56 -5.96 -9.52 5.94
N THR A 57 -7.13 -10.12 5.74
CA THR A 57 -7.99 -10.61 6.82
C THR A 57 -7.31 -11.71 7.64
N LEU A 58 -6.71 -12.71 6.98
CA LEU A 58 -5.94 -13.75 7.65
C LEU A 58 -4.67 -13.20 8.31
N GLY A 59 -4.01 -12.21 7.72
CA GLY A 59 -2.85 -11.54 8.30
C GLY A 59 -3.17 -10.85 9.63
N VAL A 60 -4.29 -10.13 9.71
CA VAL A 60 -4.77 -9.53 10.96
C VAL A 60 -5.16 -10.61 11.98
N PHE A 61 -5.79 -11.70 11.54
CA PHE A 61 -6.09 -12.83 12.42
C PHE A 61 -4.80 -13.47 13.01
N ILE A 62 -3.76 -13.63 12.19
CA ILE A 62 -2.44 -14.11 12.64
C ILE A 62 -1.84 -13.14 13.65
N PHE A 63 -1.93 -11.83 13.43
CA PHE A 63 -1.40 -10.82 14.35
C PHE A 63 -1.99 -10.98 15.75
N PHE A 64 -3.31 -11.03 15.89
CA PHE A 64 -3.94 -11.21 17.20
C PHE A 64 -3.68 -12.59 17.79
N THR A 65 -3.62 -13.64 16.97
CA THR A 65 -3.23 -14.98 17.42
C THR A 65 -1.80 -15.02 17.95
N ALA A 66 -0.89 -14.28 17.31
CA ALA A 66 0.49 -14.14 17.73
C ALA A 66 0.62 -13.37 19.04
N LEU A 67 -0.11 -12.25 19.20
CA LEU A 67 -0.17 -11.52 20.46
C LEU A 67 -0.69 -12.39 21.60
N ALA A 68 -1.76 -13.15 21.37
CA ALA A 68 -2.29 -14.11 22.34
C ALA A 68 -1.25 -15.19 22.70
N ARG A 69 -0.53 -15.73 21.70
CA ARG A 69 0.57 -16.69 21.92
C ARG A 69 1.70 -16.09 22.74
N ILE A 70 2.10 -14.84 22.47
CA ILE A 70 3.17 -14.15 23.19
C ILE A 70 2.76 -13.88 24.64
N ALA A 71 1.55 -13.34 24.86
CA ALA A 71 1.00 -13.12 26.19
C ALA A 71 0.92 -14.42 27.00
N TRP A 72 0.46 -15.51 26.36
CA TRP A 72 0.49 -16.83 26.96
C TRP A 72 1.91 -17.26 27.30
N ALA A 73 2.87 -17.18 26.37
CA ALA A 73 4.24 -17.61 26.59
C ALA A 73 4.94 -16.87 27.73
N ILE A 74 4.67 -15.57 27.92
CA ILE A 74 5.22 -14.76 29.04
C ILE A 74 4.72 -15.28 30.40
N SER A 75 3.49 -15.79 30.46
CA SER A 75 2.90 -16.34 31.70
C SER A 75 3.36 -17.76 32.04
N GLN A 76 4.03 -18.45 31.12
CA GLN A 76 4.37 -19.87 31.24
C GLN A 76 5.85 -20.08 31.55
N PRO A 77 6.21 -21.14 32.30
CA PRO A 77 7.61 -21.56 32.37
C PRO A 77 8.10 -21.93 30.96
N LYS A 78 9.35 -21.55 30.65
CA LYS A 78 10.04 -21.97 29.42
C LYS A 78 10.59 -23.38 29.64
N PRO A 79 10.13 -24.40 28.90
CA PRO A 79 10.71 -25.73 29.00
C PRO A 79 12.20 -25.70 28.64
N ALA A 80 13.01 -26.47 29.37
CA ALA A 80 14.46 -26.48 29.22
C ALA A 80 14.91 -26.92 27.81
N LEU A 81 16.06 -26.40 27.39
CA LEU A 81 16.72 -26.72 26.13
C LEU A 81 17.40 -28.08 26.24
N LEU A 82 17.21 -28.93 25.24
CA LEU A 82 17.79 -30.29 25.22
C LEU A 82 19.25 -30.31 24.76
N ASN A 83 19.70 -29.22 24.15
CA ASN A 83 21.02 -29.06 23.54
C ASN A 83 21.81 -27.92 24.22
N ALA A 84 21.55 -27.62 25.50
CA ALA A 84 22.17 -26.49 26.21
C ALA A 84 23.69 -26.64 26.39
N ASP A 85 24.21 -27.86 26.28
CA ASP A 85 25.63 -28.21 26.21
C ASP A 85 26.29 -27.76 24.88
N LYS A 86 25.52 -27.70 23.78
CA LYS A 86 25.98 -27.28 22.45
C LYS A 86 25.78 -25.78 22.22
N ARG A 87 26.64 -24.95 22.83
CA ARG A 87 26.52 -23.47 22.87
C ARG A 87 26.14 -22.79 21.54
N LEU A 88 26.78 -23.14 20.42
CA LEU A 88 26.48 -22.53 19.11
C LEU A 88 25.09 -22.93 18.60
N GLU A 89 24.72 -24.19 18.76
CA GLU A 89 23.42 -24.71 18.35
C GLU A 89 22.30 -24.11 19.20
N THR A 90 22.52 -23.98 20.51
CA THR A 90 21.63 -23.25 21.43
C THR A 90 21.45 -21.80 20.99
N MET A 91 22.56 -21.10 20.74
CA MET A 91 22.53 -19.68 20.34
C MET A 91 21.76 -19.48 19.04
N LEU A 92 22.02 -20.29 18.01
CA LEU A 92 21.32 -20.22 16.73
C LEU A 92 19.82 -20.54 16.88
N ALA A 93 19.49 -21.59 17.64
CA ALA A 93 18.10 -21.95 17.90
C ALA A 93 17.35 -20.81 18.60
N GLU A 94 17.93 -20.19 19.62
CA GLU A 94 17.32 -19.06 20.31
C GLU A 94 17.22 -17.82 19.42
N LEU A 95 18.23 -17.54 18.60
CA LEU A 95 18.22 -16.40 17.66
C LEU A 95 17.07 -16.56 16.66
N VAL A 96 16.92 -17.74 16.06
CA VAL A 96 15.84 -18.04 15.12
C VAL A 96 14.48 -17.91 15.82
N HIS A 97 14.32 -18.41 17.05
CA HIS A 97 13.07 -18.24 17.80
C HIS A 97 12.75 -16.77 18.05
N TRP A 98 13.71 -15.96 18.50
CA TRP A 98 13.49 -14.52 18.73
C TRP A 98 13.16 -13.78 17.44
N THR A 99 13.86 -14.10 16.35
CA THR A 99 13.59 -13.54 15.02
C THR A 99 12.18 -13.90 14.56
N LEU A 100 11.75 -15.15 14.73
CA LEU A 100 10.37 -15.58 14.43
C LEU A 100 9.35 -14.86 15.32
N TYR A 101 9.60 -14.73 16.62
CA TYR A 101 8.69 -14.01 17.52
C TYR A 101 8.47 -12.55 17.10
N ALA A 102 9.54 -11.86 16.69
CA ALA A 102 9.43 -10.53 16.12
C ALA A 102 8.65 -10.54 14.79
N ALA A 103 8.94 -11.49 13.90
CA ALA A 103 8.29 -11.61 12.60
C ALA A 103 6.77 -11.81 12.70
N LEU A 104 6.31 -12.60 13.69
CA LEU A 104 4.89 -12.84 13.95
C LEU A 104 4.10 -11.55 14.21
N VAL A 105 4.77 -10.50 14.67
CA VAL A 105 4.17 -9.19 14.97
C VAL A 105 4.45 -8.21 13.85
N LEU A 106 5.73 -8.05 13.47
CA LEU A 106 6.18 -7.02 12.55
C LEU A 106 5.61 -7.18 11.15
N VAL A 107 5.57 -8.41 10.60
CA VAL A 107 5.08 -8.65 9.24
C VAL A 107 3.61 -8.23 9.08
N PRO A 108 2.65 -8.77 9.85
CA PRO A 108 1.25 -8.35 9.68
C PRO A 108 1.01 -6.90 10.12
N LEU A 109 1.76 -6.37 11.10
CA LEU A 109 1.63 -4.97 11.51
C LEU A 109 2.01 -4.01 10.38
N THR A 110 3.13 -4.24 9.70
CA THR A 110 3.53 -3.37 8.58
C THR A 110 2.57 -3.47 7.40
N GLY A 111 2.06 -4.67 7.10
CA GLY A 111 1.03 -4.86 6.07
C GLY A 111 -0.29 -4.16 6.41
N TRP A 112 -0.68 -4.15 7.69
CA TRP A 112 -1.89 -3.47 8.14
C TRP A 112 -1.74 -1.94 8.13
N ILE A 113 -0.57 -1.41 8.53
CA ILE A 113 -0.28 0.02 8.41
C ILE A 113 -0.26 0.45 6.93
N HIS A 114 0.35 -0.35 6.05
CA HIS A 114 0.29 -0.13 4.60
C HIS A 114 -1.16 -0.02 4.12
N HIS A 115 -2.02 -0.99 4.46
CA HIS A 115 -3.44 -0.94 4.09
C HIS A 115 -4.13 0.33 4.61
N ALA A 116 -3.89 0.69 5.87
CA ALA A 116 -4.48 1.88 6.48
C ALA A 116 -4.02 3.18 5.80
N ALA A 117 -2.80 3.22 5.26
CA ALA A 117 -2.27 4.36 4.52
C ALA A 117 -2.78 4.47 3.08
N THR A 118 -3.21 3.36 2.47
CA THR A 118 -3.78 3.34 1.10
C THR A 118 -5.29 3.65 1.04
N THR A 119 -5.80 4.02 -0.14
CA THR A 119 -7.23 4.20 -0.43
C THR A 119 -7.77 3.06 -1.31
N GLY A 120 -9.04 2.70 -1.09
CA GLY A 120 -9.91 1.96 -2.02
C GLY A 120 -9.60 0.52 -2.47
N PHE A 121 -8.44 -0.07 -2.19
CA PHE A 121 -8.13 -1.43 -2.69
C PHE A 121 -8.24 -2.56 -1.64
N ALA A 122 -9.04 -3.59 -1.95
CA ALA A 122 -9.15 -4.88 -1.23
C ALA A 122 -9.34 -4.76 0.30
N PRO A 123 -10.59 -4.66 0.79
CA PRO A 123 -10.88 -4.41 2.21
C PRO A 123 -10.54 -5.60 3.12
N ILE A 124 -10.24 -5.30 4.38
CA ILE A 124 -10.21 -6.28 5.46
C ILE A 124 -11.65 -6.63 5.84
N TRP A 125 -11.99 -7.92 5.80
CA TRP A 125 -13.34 -8.42 6.09
C TRP A 125 -13.55 -8.62 7.58
N TRP A 126 -13.83 -7.51 8.26
CA TRP A 126 -14.07 -7.48 9.69
C TRP A 126 -15.07 -6.37 10.04
N PRO A 127 -15.67 -6.37 11.24
CA PRO A 127 -16.67 -5.37 11.59
C PRO A 127 -16.08 -4.01 12.00
N PHE A 128 -14.75 -3.85 11.94
CA PHE A 128 -14.07 -2.62 12.34
C PHE A 128 -13.77 -1.73 11.12
N GLY A 129 -13.46 -0.46 11.37
CA GLY A 129 -13.02 0.46 10.30
C GLY A 129 -11.76 -0.05 9.60
N GLN A 130 -11.53 0.43 8.37
CA GLN A 130 -10.35 0.08 7.56
C GLN A 130 -9.12 0.93 7.92
N GLY A 131 -9.33 2.10 8.51
CA GLY A 131 -8.27 3.00 8.95
C GLY A 131 -7.68 2.63 10.32
N LEU A 132 -6.49 3.16 10.58
CA LEU A 132 -5.84 3.12 11.88
C LEU A 132 -5.66 4.56 12.39
N PRO A 133 -5.88 4.83 13.70
CA PRO A 133 -5.58 6.12 14.27
C PRO A 133 -4.14 6.54 13.98
N PHE A 134 -3.94 7.82 13.65
CA PHE A 134 -2.62 8.42 13.38
C PHE A 134 -1.87 7.88 12.15
N VAL A 135 -2.51 7.05 11.31
CA VAL A 135 -1.94 6.64 10.02
C VAL A 135 -2.45 7.59 8.93
N PRO A 136 -1.58 8.40 8.31
CA PRO A 136 -1.98 9.32 7.25
C PRO A 136 -2.34 8.55 5.96
N LYS A 137 -3.21 9.15 5.15
CA LYS A 137 -3.43 8.73 3.75
C LYS A 137 -2.36 9.39 2.90
N ASP A 138 -1.27 8.67 2.66
CA ASP A 138 -0.09 9.18 1.96
C ASP A 138 0.63 8.06 1.22
N ASP A 139 0.95 8.29 -0.05
CA ASP A 139 1.53 7.28 -0.95
C ASP A 139 2.97 6.93 -0.56
N SER A 140 3.75 7.92 -0.13
CA SER A 140 5.13 7.71 0.32
C SER A 140 5.15 6.86 1.59
N PHE A 141 4.26 7.16 2.54
CA PHE A 141 4.09 6.42 3.76
C PHE A 141 3.60 4.99 3.47
N ALA A 142 2.61 4.82 2.60
CA ALA A 142 2.15 3.51 2.17
C ALA A 142 3.28 2.69 1.52
N HIS A 143 4.10 3.31 0.67
CA HIS A 143 5.24 2.67 0.02
C HIS A 143 6.27 2.18 1.03
N ILE A 144 6.66 3.00 2.00
CA ILE A 144 7.59 2.60 3.07
C ILE A 144 7.11 1.34 3.79
N PHE A 145 5.82 1.29 4.17
CA PHE A 145 5.28 0.13 4.87
C PHE A 145 5.07 -1.10 3.99
N ALA A 146 4.81 -0.93 2.70
CA ALA A 146 4.86 -2.03 1.73
C ALA A 146 6.27 -2.63 1.67
N SER A 147 7.30 -1.80 1.58
CA SER A 147 8.69 -2.23 1.51
C SER A 147 9.16 -2.89 2.81
N LEU A 148 8.76 -2.36 3.97
CA LEU A 148 8.98 -3.02 5.26
C LEU A 148 8.31 -4.40 5.31
N HIS A 149 7.08 -4.52 4.82
CA HIS A 149 6.38 -5.79 4.76
C HIS A 149 7.14 -6.83 3.92
N ILE A 150 7.65 -6.44 2.75
CA ILE A 150 8.49 -7.30 1.90
C ILE A 150 9.78 -7.72 2.63
N VAL A 151 10.51 -6.77 3.20
CA VAL A 151 11.78 -7.07 3.91
C VAL A 151 11.54 -8.03 5.08
N PHE A 152 10.51 -7.76 5.89
CA PHE A 152 10.21 -8.60 7.06
C PHE A 152 9.65 -9.98 6.68
N GLU A 153 8.92 -10.09 5.58
CA GLU A 153 8.49 -11.37 5.01
C GLU A 153 9.69 -12.22 4.58
N ARG A 154 10.72 -11.63 3.97
CA ARG A 154 11.96 -12.35 3.63
C ARG A 154 12.70 -12.85 4.85
N VAL A 155 12.79 -12.03 5.91
CA VAL A 155 13.35 -12.45 7.21
C VAL A 155 12.54 -13.61 7.80
N LEU A 156 11.21 -13.54 7.75
CA LEU A 156 10.31 -14.61 8.19
C LEU A 156 10.56 -15.91 7.41
N ALA A 157 10.60 -15.84 6.08
CA ALA A 157 10.79 -17.00 5.22
C ALA A 157 12.12 -17.72 5.49
N ILE A 158 13.22 -16.97 5.57
CA ILE A 158 14.55 -17.51 5.92
C ILE A 158 14.51 -18.13 7.33
N SER A 159 13.89 -17.45 8.29
CA SER A 159 13.80 -17.94 9.67
C SER A 159 12.97 -19.22 9.78
N ILE A 160 11.87 -19.35 9.02
CA ILE A 160 11.08 -20.58 8.94
C ILE A 160 11.92 -21.70 8.35
N PHE A 161 12.64 -21.45 7.25
CA PHE A 161 13.52 -22.43 6.65
C PHE A 161 14.55 -22.95 7.67
N LEU A 162 15.25 -22.05 8.35
CA LEU A 162 16.24 -22.42 9.38
C LEU A 162 15.60 -23.16 10.56
N HIS A 163 14.41 -22.74 10.99
CA HIS A 163 13.67 -23.38 12.08
C HIS A 163 13.29 -24.82 11.74
N VAL A 164 12.71 -25.04 10.55
CA VAL A 164 12.33 -26.37 10.07
C VAL A 164 13.57 -27.23 9.86
N ALA A 165 14.61 -26.69 9.21
CA ALA A 165 15.88 -27.40 9.02
C ALA A 165 16.50 -27.85 10.35
N GLY A 166 16.47 -26.97 11.37
CA GLY A 166 16.88 -27.30 12.74
C GLY A 166 16.05 -28.44 13.33
N ALA A 167 14.72 -28.35 13.27
CA ALA A 167 13.83 -29.39 13.80
C ALA A 167 14.04 -30.74 13.11
N LEU A 168 14.27 -30.76 11.79
CA LEU A 168 14.56 -31.97 11.03
C LEU A 168 15.95 -32.54 11.33
N LYS A 169 16.97 -31.69 11.47
CA LYS A 169 18.31 -32.11 11.95
C LYS A 169 18.19 -32.80 13.30
N HIS A 170 17.53 -32.16 14.26
CA HIS A 170 17.30 -32.71 15.59
C HIS A 170 16.58 -34.07 15.54
N HIS A 171 15.59 -34.21 14.66
CA HIS A 171 14.81 -35.42 14.55
C HIS A 171 15.55 -36.57 13.85
N PHE A 172 16.23 -36.31 12.73
CA PHE A 172 16.82 -37.34 11.87
C PHE A 172 18.30 -37.60 12.14
N ILE A 173 19.06 -36.57 12.52
CA ILE A 173 20.51 -36.64 12.72
C ILE A 173 20.82 -36.80 14.21
N ASP A 174 20.40 -35.84 15.05
CA ASP A 174 20.64 -35.93 16.50
C ASP A 174 19.74 -36.99 17.17
N LYS A 175 18.62 -37.36 16.50
CA LYS A 175 17.63 -38.34 16.96
C LYS A 175 17.04 -38.02 18.33
N ASP A 176 16.94 -36.74 18.66
CA ASP A 176 16.39 -36.29 19.93
C ASP A 176 14.86 -36.10 19.88
N ILE A 177 14.29 -35.70 21.03
CA ILE A 177 12.85 -35.52 21.19
C ILE A 177 12.37 -34.08 20.93
N THR A 178 13.21 -33.18 20.39
CA THR A 178 12.87 -31.76 20.18
C THR A 178 11.57 -31.58 19.41
N LEU A 179 11.44 -32.23 18.25
CA LEU A 179 10.21 -32.20 17.45
C LEU A 179 9.04 -32.91 18.17
N LYS A 180 9.32 -34.05 18.81
CA LYS A 180 8.31 -34.83 19.56
C LYS A 180 7.75 -34.07 20.76
N ARG A 181 8.45 -33.07 21.29
CA ARG A 181 7.92 -32.18 22.34
C ARG A 181 6.85 -31.22 21.82
N MET A 182 6.76 -31.02 20.50
CA MET A 182 5.73 -30.19 19.87
C MET A 182 4.53 -30.98 19.33
N THR A 183 4.60 -32.31 19.23
CA THR A 183 3.45 -33.13 18.83
C THR A 183 2.43 -33.29 19.97
N PRO A 184 1.16 -33.67 19.69
CA PRO A 184 0.18 -34.01 20.72
C PRO A 184 0.72 -35.08 21.69
N GLY A 185 0.31 -34.99 22.96
CA GLY A 185 0.79 -35.87 24.04
C GLY A 185 1.83 -35.21 24.95
N ILE A 186 2.35 -35.99 25.90
CA ILE A 186 3.40 -35.58 26.84
C ILE A 186 4.68 -36.33 26.46
N THR A 187 5.75 -35.57 26.22
CA THR A 187 7.06 -36.12 25.85
C THR A 187 8.08 -35.51 26.81
N GLU A 188 8.47 -36.28 27.82
CA GLU A 188 9.45 -35.86 28.82
C GLU A 188 10.87 -36.22 28.37
N PRO A 189 11.86 -35.33 28.61
CA PRO A 189 13.27 -35.68 28.41
C PRO A 189 13.78 -36.55 29.55
N ASP A 190 14.62 -37.54 29.21
CA ASP A 190 15.26 -38.41 30.20
C ASP A 190 16.23 -37.63 31.12
N SER A 191 16.86 -36.59 30.59
CA SER A 191 17.71 -35.67 31.34
C SER A 191 17.70 -34.28 30.73
N VAL A 192 18.02 -33.26 31.55
CA VAL A 192 18.10 -31.87 31.14
C VAL A 192 19.51 -31.37 31.42
N PRO A 193 20.28 -30.94 30.39
CA PRO A 193 21.60 -30.36 30.59
C PRO A 193 21.54 -29.06 31.40
N GLU A 194 22.67 -28.63 31.96
CA GLU A 194 22.77 -27.34 32.66
C GLU A 194 22.40 -26.20 31.70
N GLN A 195 21.47 -25.33 32.14
CA GLN A 195 20.95 -24.26 31.31
C GLN A 195 21.80 -23.00 31.46
N HIS A 196 22.20 -22.40 30.34
CA HIS A 196 22.86 -21.10 30.34
C HIS A 196 21.95 -20.03 29.71
N ARG A 197 21.96 -18.83 30.28
CA ARG A 197 21.20 -17.69 29.75
C ARG A 197 22.15 -16.68 29.11
N SER A 198 21.80 -16.19 27.93
CA SER A 198 22.56 -15.16 27.22
C SER A 198 21.61 -14.17 26.55
N ALA A 199 21.99 -12.89 26.51
CA ALA A 199 21.29 -11.87 25.74
C ALA A 199 21.69 -11.85 24.26
N LEU A 200 22.78 -12.55 23.89
CA LEU A 200 23.31 -12.56 22.52
C LEU A 200 22.28 -12.96 21.46
N PRO A 201 21.40 -13.96 21.66
CA PRO A 201 20.40 -14.32 20.66
C PRO A 201 19.40 -13.19 20.36
N ILE A 202 19.04 -12.39 21.37
CA ILE A 202 18.13 -11.25 21.22
C ILE A 202 18.83 -10.14 20.43
N ILE A 203 20.06 -9.80 20.81
CA ILE A 203 20.89 -8.80 20.10
C ILE A 203 21.10 -9.24 18.64
N GLY A 204 21.38 -10.53 18.43
CA GLY A 204 21.52 -11.12 17.10
C GLY A 204 20.25 -11.04 16.27
N ALA A 205 19.07 -11.27 16.88
CA ALA A 205 17.79 -11.11 16.19
C ALA A 205 17.57 -9.64 15.76
N VAL A 206 17.83 -8.67 16.65
CA VAL A 206 17.78 -7.24 16.30
C VAL A 206 18.76 -6.92 15.16
N GLY A 207 19.99 -7.42 15.26
CA GLY A 207 21.02 -7.28 14.22
C GLY A 207 20.58 -7.86 12.87
N ALA A 208 19.87 -8.99 12.86
CA ALA A 208 19.35 -9.60 11.64
C ALA A 208 18.30 -8.70 10.95
N TYR A 209 17.40 -8.08 11.72
CA TYR A 209 16.45 -7.11 11.17
C TYR A 209 17.13 -5.85 10.66
N LEU A 210 18.07 -5.28 11.42
CA LEU A 210 18.83 -4.11 10.99
C LEU A 210 19.61 -4.40 9.70
N LEU A 211 20.25 -5.56 9.61
CA LEU A 211 20.94 -5.99 8.39
C LEU A 211 19.97 -6.11 7.22
N ALA A 212 18.80 -6.74 7.43
CA ALA A 212 17.79 -6.88 6.38
C ALA A 212 17.27 -5.52 5.87
N LEU A 213 17.09 -4.55 6.78
CA LEU A 213 16.72 -3.18 6.42
C LEU A 213 17.82 -2.48 5.62
N VAL A 214 19.09 -2.60 6.03
CA VAL A 214 20.22 -2.06 5.28
C VAL A 214 20.32 -2.67 3.89
N VAL A 215 20.16 -3.99 3.77
CA VAL A 215 20.14 -4.68 2.47
C VAL A 215 18.98 -4.17 1.61
N GLY A 216 17.76 -4.08 2.17
CA GLY A 216 16.60 -3.55 1.47
C GLY A 216 16.80 -2.12 0.96
N ALA A 217 17.43 -1.26 1.76
CA ALA A 217 17.78 0.09 1.36
C ALA A 217 18.81 0.14 0.23
N ASN A 218 19.85 -0.70 0.29
CA ASN A 218 20.85 -0.80 -0.79
C ASN A 218 20.29 -1.39 -2.08
N LEU A 219 19.20 -2.17 -2.00
CA LEU A 219 18.44 -2.66 -3.15
C LEU A 219 17.41 -1.65 -3.67
N GLY A 220 17.32 -0.45 -3.10
CA GLY A 220 16.38 0.59 -3.53
C GLY A 220 14.94 0.37 -3.10
N LEU A 221 14.63 -0.61 -2.22
CA LEU A 221 13.25 -0.90 -1.82
C LEU A 221 12.57 0.27 -1.09
N PHE A 222 13.35 1.15 -0.47
CA PHE A 222 12.84 2.33 0.24
C PHE A 222 13.01 3.64 -0.55
N ALA A 223 13.65 3.58 -1.74
CA ALA A 223 13.64 4.74 -2.59
C ALA A 223 12.18 5.05 -2.93
N ALA A 224 11.77 6.31 -2.79
CA ALA A 224 10.57 6.71 -3.50
C ALA A 224 10.82 6.36 -4.97
N THR A 225 9.83 5.80 -5.65
CA THR A 225 9.74 6.02 -7.10
C THR A 225 9.69 7.53 -7.25
N GLU A 226 10.85 8.18 -7.36
CA GLU A 226 10.96 9.35 -8.19
C GLU A 226 10.32 8.89 -9.49
N GLN A 227 9.16 9.46 -9.83
CA GLN A 227 8.66 9.38 -11.19
C GLN A 227 9.82 9.88 -12.04
N ASP A 228 10.57 8.94 -12.61
CA ASP A 228 11.79 9.17 -13.38
C ASP A 228 11.54 10.38 -14.26
N SER A 229 12.18 11.50 -13.93
CA SER A 229 12.31 12.70 -14.78
C SER A 229 11.20 12.87 -15.81
N VAL A 230 9.92 12.90 -15.39
CA VAL A 230 8.86 13.30 -16.31
C VAL A 230 9.23 14.72 -16.71
N PRO A 231 9.49 15.01 -17.99
CA PRO A 231 9.88 16.33 -18.41
C PRO A 231 8.84 17.31 -17.89
N ARG A 232 9.26 18.23 -17.02
CA ARG A 232 8.33 19.21 -16.47
C ARG A 232 7.77 20.01 -17.64
N LEU A 233 6.47 20.23 -17.66
CA LEU A 233 5.85 21.09 -18.65
C LEU A 233 6.53 22.46 -18.65
N ALA A 234 6.74 22.98 -19.86
CA ALA A 234 7.30 24.31 -20.02
C ALA A 234 6.32 25.35 -19.47
N ALA A 235 6.85 26.39 -18.82
CA ALA A 235 6.02 27.52 -18.42
C ALA A 235 5.37 28.14 -19.67
N VAL A 236 4.09 28.47 -19.56
CA VAL A 236 3.29 29.06 -20.63
C VAL A 236 3.11 30.55 -20.39
N GLU A 237 3.12 31.33 -21.47
CA GLU A 237 2.75 32.74 -21.41
C GLU A 237 1.26 32.85 -21.08
N SER A 238 0.92 33.74 -20.15
CA SER A 238 -0.42 33.83 -19.58
C SER A 238 -0.72 35.27 -19.19
N GLY A 239 -1.98 35.71 -19.27
CA GLY A 239 -2.42 36.97 -18.64
C GLY A 239 -2.48 36.86 -17.11
N TRP A 240 -2.69 35.64 -16.60
CA TRP A 240 -2.69 35.32 -15.17
C TRP A 240 -1.79 34.11 -14.89
N THR A 241 -0.71 34.29 -14.14
CA THR A 241 0.22 33.21 -13.80
C THR A 241 -0.23 32.50 -12.52
N VAL A 242 -0.42 31.18 -12.61
CA VAL A 242 -0.72 30.32 -11.45
C VAL A 242 0.48 30.30 -10.50
N GLN A 243 0.26 30.70 -9.25
CA GLN A 243 1.27 30.68 -8.18
C GLN A 243 1.24 29.38 -7.38
N SER A 244 0.04 28.85 -7.16
CA SER A 244 -0.19 27.59 -6.45
C SER A 244 -1.54 27.01 -6.86
N GLY A 245 -1.66 25.70 -6.93
CA GLY A 245 -2.95 25.06 -7.14
C GLY A 245 -2.91 23.53 -7.04
N THR A 246 -4.09 22.93 -7.09
CA THR A 246 -4.31 21.50 -7.07
C THR A 246 -5.23 21.11 -8.22
N LEU A 247 -4.84 20.06 -8.96
CA LEU A 247 -5.68 19.38 -9.93
C LEU A 247 -5.89 17.95 -9.43
N ALA A 248 -7.02 17.73 -8.77
CA ALA A 248 -7.35 16.46 -8.12
C ALA A 248 -8.42 15.69 -8.88
N ILE A 249 -8.34 14.36 -8.81
CA ILE A 249 -9.35 13.44 -9.33
C ILE A 249 -9.84 12.49 -8.24
N THR A 250 -11.10 12.10 -8.35
CA THR A 250 -11.70 11.05 -7.51
C THR A 250 -12.44 10.06 -8.40
N VAL A 251 -12.13 8.78 -8.26
CA VAL A 251 -12.80 7.68 -8.95
C VAL A 251 -13.24 6.62 -7.94
N ARG A 252 -14.39 6.00 -8.19
CA ARG A 252 -14.87 4.90 -7.36
C ARG A 252 -14.28 3.58 -7.83
N GLN A 253 -13.63 2.84 -6.94
CA GLN A 253 -13.12 1.49 -7.21
C GLN A 253 -13.62 0.52 -6.16
N LEU A 254 -14.24 -0.58 -6.60
CA LEU A 254 -14.81 -1.62 -5.73
C LEU A 254 -15.69 -1.05 -4.61
N GLY A 255 -16.45 0.00 -4.92
CA GLY A 255 -17.36 0.66 -3.98
C GLY A 255 -16.76 1.76 -3.09
N SER A 256 -15.45 2.00 -3.15
CA SER A 256 -14.75 3.02 -2.34
C SER A 256 -14.16 4.12 -3.20
N ASP A 257 -14.09 5.34 -2.67
CA ASP A 257 -13.46 6.45 -3.36
C ASP A 257 -11.93 6.32 -3.30
N VAL A 258 -11.30 6.53 -4.45
CA VAL A 258 -9.86 6.62 -4.64
C VAL A 258 -9.57 8.03 -5.14
N GLU A 259 -8.85 8.80 -4.33
CA GLU A 259 -8.47 10.17 -4.62
C GLU A 259 -7.01 10.25 -5.06
N GLY A 260 -6.73 11.19 -5.95
CA GLY A 260 -5.41 11.44 -6.51
C GLY A 260 -5.28 12.83 -7.08
N SER A 261 -4.09 13.16 -7.58
CA SER A 261 -3.82 14.46 -8.19
C SER A 261 -2.68 14.40 -9.20
N PHE A 262 -2.64 15.39 -10.08
CA PHE A 262 -1.54 15.62 -11.00
C PHE A 262 -0.61 16.67 -10.42
N ALA A 263 0.68 16.31 -10.25
CA ALA A 263 1.67 17.20 -9.67
C ALA A 263 2.24 18.22 -10.67
N ASP A 264 2.12 17.97 -11.98
CA ASP A 264 2.64 18.84 -13.04
C ASP A 264 1.57 19.15 -14.10
N TRP A 265 1.16 20.41 -14.11
CA TRP A 265 0.21 20.98 -15.06
C TRP A 265 0.50 22.48 -15.22
N THR A 266 0.15 23.03 -16.38
CA THR A 266 0.29 24.45 -16.69
C THR A 266 -1.04 24.99 -17.21
N ALA A 267 -1.28 26.29 -17.03
CA ALA A 267 -2.47 26.95 -17.52
C ALA A 267 -2.11 28.31 -18.11
N ALA A 268 -2.36 28.48 -19.41
CA ALA A 268 -2.37 29.78 -20.07
C ALA A 268 -3.78 30.35 -19.89
N ILE A 269 -3.90 31.42 -19.11
CA ILE A 269 -5.17 32.01 -18.67
C ILE A 269 -5.22 33.44 -19.16
N ASN A 270 -6.17 33.70 -20.06
CA ASN A 270 -6.54 35.05 -20.48
C ASN A 270 -7.91 35.35 -19.88
N PHE A 271 -8.00 36.34 -18.99
CA PHE A 271 -9.26 36.70 -18.35
C PHE A 271 -9.42 38.21 -18.24
N SER A 272 -10.58 38.69 -18.66
CA SER A 272 -11.06 40.06 -18.55
C SER A 272 -12.34 40.08 -17.70
N GLU A 273 -12.44 41.02 -16.76
CA GLU A 273 -13.66 41.25 -15.97
C GLU A 273 -14.83 41.75 -16.83
N THR A 274 -14.53 42.29 -18.01
CA THR A 274 -15.55 42.73 -18.99
C THR A 274 -15.57 41.74 -20.16
N PRO A 275 -16.73 41.17 -20.53
CA PRO A 275 -16.82 40.23 -21.64
C PRO A 275 -16.65 40.94 -22.99
N ASP A 276 -16.30 40.16 -24.00
CA ASP A 276 -16.30 40.58 -25.39
C ASP A 276 -17.74 40.70 -25.96
N ALA A 277 -17.85 41.00 -27.27
CA ALA A 277 -19.15 41.15 -27.93
C ALA A 277 -20.00 39.87 -27.95
N ASN A 278 -19.41 38.70 -27.69
CA ASN A 278 -20.07 37.40 -27.66
C ASN A 278 -20.34 36.90 -26.23
N GLY A 279 -20.01 37.69 -25.20
CA GLY A 279 -20.17 37.30 -23.80
C GLY A 279 -19.00 36.46 -23.25
N VAL A 280 -17.87 36.42 -23.95
CA VAL A 280 -16.67 35.65 -23.56
C VAL A 280 -15.74 36.54 -22.73
N HIS A 281 -15.39 36.10 -21.53
CA HIS A 281 -14.46 36.81 -20.63
C HIS A 281 -12.99 36.53 -20.95
N GLY A 282 -12.73 35.53 -21.77
CA GLY A 282 -11.39 35.15 -22.22
C GLY A 282 -11.32 33.65 -22.43
N ASP A 283 -10.10 33.12 -22.47
CA ASP A 283 -9.80 31.73 -22.80
C ASP A 283 -8.82 31.12 -21.81
N VAL A 284 -8.85 29.80 -21.74
CA VAL A 284 -7.88 29.01 -20.98
C VAL A 284 -7.40 27.82 -21.79
N GLU A 285 -6.10 27.58 -21.77
CA GLU A 285 -5.46 26.36 -22.26
C GLU A 285 -4.65 25.73 -21.11
N VAL A 286 -5.10 24.56 -20.66
CA VAL A 286 -4.43 23.77 -19.62
C VAL A 286 -3.74 22.59 -20.27
N GLN A 287 -2.48 22.36 -19.90
CA GLN A 287 -1.76 21.14 -20.23
C GLN A 287 -1.42 20.39 -18.94
N VAL A 288 -1.64 19.07 -18.93
CA VAL A 288 -1.41 18.20 -17.77
C VAL A 288 -0.43 17.12 -18.16
N ALA A 289 0.66 16.96 -17.40
CA ALA A 289 1.58 15.84 -17.59
C ALA A 289 0.96 14.60 -16.95
N ILE A 290 0.53 13.64 -17.77
CA ILE A 290 -0.17 12.43 -17.32
C ILE A 290 0.72 11.62 -16.38
N GLY A 291 2.02 11.54 -16.68
CA GLY A 291 3.01 10.85 -15.87
C GLY A 291 3.18 11.42 -14.45
N SER A 292 2.62 12.60 -14.15
CA SER A 292 2.66 13.24 -12.82
C SER A 292 1.52 12.81 -11.89
N LEU A 293 0.66 11.88 -12.33
CA LEU A 293 -0.45 11.36 -11.53
C LEU A 293 0.05 10.59 -10.30
N SER A 294 -0.50 10.92 -9.14
CA SER A 294 -0.54 10.05 -7.95
C SER A 294 -2.00 9.74 -7.65
N LEU A 295 -2.33 8.44 -7.54
CA LEU A 295 -3.67 7.90 -7.31
C LEU A 295 -3.60 6.69 -6.36
N GLY A 296 -2.79 6.78 -5.30
CA GLY A 296 -2.69 5.70 -4.34
C GLY A 296 -2.03 4.44 -4.89
N SER A 297 -2.47 3.30 -4.37
CA SER A 297 -1.98 1.97 -4.76
C SER A 297 -2.30 1.60 -6.21
N VAL A 298 -3.15 2.36 -6.91
CA VAL A 298 -3.56 2.09 -8.29
C VAL A 298 -2.93 3.02 -9.32
N THR A 299 -2.00 3.89 -8.90
CA THR A 299 -1.26 4.80 -9.80
C THR A 299 -0.66 4.08 -11.01
N ALA A 300 0.07 2.97 -10.78
CA ALA A 300 0.70 2.22 -11.87
C ALA A 300 -0.34 1.61 -12.84
N GLN A 301 -1.49 1.16 -12.32
CA GLN A 301 -2.59 0.67 -13.16
C GLN A 301 -3.20 1.79 -13.98
N ALA A 302 -3.44 2.96 -13.37
CA ALA A 302 -4.01 4.11 -14.04
C ALA A 302 -3.09 4.65 -15.15
N LEU A 303 -1.77 4.61 -14.97
CA LEU A 303 -0.81 5.02 -16.00
C LEU A 303 -0.63 3.99 -17.13
N GLY A 304 -1.14 2.77 -16.96
CA GLY A 304 -0.99 1.68 -17.91
C GLY A 304 -1.85 1.82 -19.18
N PRO A 305 -1.63 0.95 -20.19
CA PRO A 305 -2.22 1.08 -21.53
C PRO A 305 -3.75 1.07 -21.61
N ASP A 306 -4.39 0.31 -20.72
CA ASP A 306 -5.85 0.25 -20.70
C ASP A 306 -6.47 1.55 -20.17
N PHE A 307 -5.75 2.28 -19.31
CA PHE A 307 -6.20 3.54 -18.73
C PHE A 307 -5.59 4.73 -19.48
N PHE A 308 -4.73 5.53 -18.84
CA PHE A 308 -4.18 6.74 -19.44
C PHE A 308 -3.17 6.47 -20.56
N ASP A 309 -2.57 5.27 -20.60
CA ASP A 309 -1.49 4.92 -21.52
C ASP A 309 -0.38 5.98 -21.57
N ALA A 310 0.14 6.33 -20.40
CA ALA A 310 1.05 7.46 -20.21
C ALA A 310 2.36 7.33 -21.03
N ALA A 311 2.71 6.11 -21.46
CA ALA A 311 3.86 5.84 -22.30
C ALA A 311 3.68 6.30 -23.75
N THR A 312 2.44 6.38 -24.25
CA THR A 312 2.11 6.83 -25.61
C THR A 312 1.44 8.21 -25.61
N HIS A 313 0.79 8.57 -24.51
CA HIS A 313 0.08 9.83 -24.30
C HIS A 313 0.62 10.52 -23.03
N ASP A 314 1.70 11.29 -23.21
CA ASP A 314 2.39 11.97 -22.11
C ASP A 314 1.61 13.14 -21.51
N THR A 315 0.68 13.71 -22.28
CA THR A 315 -0.05 14.93 -21.93
C THR A 315 -1.54 14.83 -22.23
N ALA A 316 -2.33 15.58 -21.44
CA ALA A 316 -3.71 15.93 -21.75
C ALA A 316 -3.86 17.44 -21.86
N THR A 317 -4.80 17.88 -22.69
CA THR A 317 -5.01 19.31 -22.97
C THR A 317 -6.47 19.67 -22.82
N PHE A 318 -6.78 20.72 -22.06
CA PHE A 318 -8.12 21.29 -21.97
C PHE A 318 -8.09 22.72 -22.52
N LYS A 319 -8.89 23.00 -23.54
CA LYS A 319 -9.06 24.33 -24.13
C LYS A 319 -10.49 24.78 -23.96
N ALA A 320 -10.72 25.95 -23.39
CA ALA A 320 -12.06 26.45 -23.11
C ALA A 320 -12.19 27.96 -23.18
N ASP A 321 -13.40 28.40 -23.55
CA ASP A 321 -13.84 29.78 -23.40
C ASP A 321 -14.42 29.97 -21.99
N ILE A 322 -14.16 31.12 -21.38
CA ILE A 322 -14.68 31.49 -20.07
C ILE A 322 -15.95 32.32 -20.26
N LEU A 323 -17.06 31.79 -19.77
CA LEU A 323 -18.39 32.39 -19.89
C LEU A 323 -18.93 32.77 -18.50
N GLU A 324 -19.68 33.85 -18.42
CA GLU A 324 -20.42 34.22 -17.21
C GLU A 324 -21.61 33.26 -17.01
N ASP A 325 -21.79 32.77 -15.78
CA ASP A 325 -22.91 31.93 -15.36
C ASP A 325 -23.45 32.42 -14.00
N GLY A 326 -24.29 33.45 -14.06
CA GLY A 326 -24.85 34.10 -12.87
C GLY A 326 -23.75 34.76 -12.01
N PRO A 327 -23.61 34.42 -10.72
CA PRO A 327 -22.54 34.95 -9.86
C PRO A 327 -21.19 34.21 -10.03
N THR A 328 -21.13 33.24 -10.95
CA THR A 328 -19.99 32.37 -11.19
C THR A 328 -19.60 32.39 -12.65
N TYR A 329 -18.59 31.59 -13.02
CA TYR A 329 -18.16 31.42 -14.40
C TYR A 329 -18.19 29.94 -14.77
N THR A 330 -18.25 29.65 -16.07
CA THR A 330 -18.04 28.31 -16.61
C THR A 330 -16.95 28.36 -17.67
N ALA A 331 -15.94 27.50 -17.53
CA ALA A 331 -15.02 27.19 -18.61
C ALA A 331 -15.65 26.09 -19.47
N ASN A 332 -16.14 26.46 -20.65
CA ASN A 332 -16.80 25.57 -21.59
C ASN A 332 -15.85 25.28 -22.76
N GLY A 333 -15.48 24.02 -22.93
CA GLY A 333 -14.49 23.68 -23.94
C GLY A 333 -14.32 22.19 -24.19
N THR A 334 -13.16 21.84 -24.74
CA THR A 334 -12.83 20.47 -25.15
C THR A 334 -11.63 19.97 -24.35
N LEU A 335 -11.78 18.79 -23.77
CA LEU A 335 -10.68 18.01 -23.22
C LEU A 335 -10.19 17.01 -24.26
N THR A 336 -8.90 17.04 -24.56
CA THR A 336 -8.19 16.03 -25.32
C THR A 336 -7.41 15.15 -24.35
N LEU A 337 -7.76 13.86 -24.29
CA LEU A 337 -7.18 12.88 -23.37
C LEU A 337 -7.09 11.53 -24.06
N LYS A 338 -5.92 10.87 -24.01
CA LYS A 338 -5.64 9.60 -24.70
C LYS A 338 -5.98 9.64 -26.21
N GLY A 339 -5.70 10.78 -26.86
CA GLY A 339 -6.02 11.02 -28.27
C GLY A 339 -7.50 11.19 -28.61
N MET A 340 -8.38 11.17 -27.61
CA MET A 340 -9.82 11.34 -27.76
C MET A 340 -10.23 12.74 -27.31
N GLU A 341 -11.26 13.31 -27.94
CA GLU A 341 -11.80 14.64 -27.61
C GLU A 341 -13.23 14.52 -27.09
N ALA A 342 -13.54 15.23 -26.01
CA ALA A 342 -14.91 15.36 -25.51
C ALA A 342 -15.17 16.75 -24.92
N PRO A 343 -16.41 17.26 -25.02
CA PRO A 343 -16.78 18.52 -24.41
C PRO A 343 -16.79 18.42 -22.88
N VAL A 344 -16.27 19.44 -22.22
CA VAL A 344 -16.22 19.57 -20.76
C VAL A 344 -16.69 20.95 -20.35
N ASN A 345 -17.63 20.97 -19.42
CA ASN A 345 -18.08 22.18 -18.73
C ASN A 345 -17.53 22.15 -17.31
N LEU A 346 -16.69 23.13 -16.97
CA LEU A 346 -16.15 23.31 -15.64
C LEU A 346 -16.74 24.59 -15.03
N PRO A 347 -17.81 24.48 -14.22
CA PRO A 347 -18.27 25.61 -13.41
C PRO A 347 -17.25 25.93 -12.33
N PHE A 348 -17.04 27.22 -12.06
CA PHE A 348 -16.11 27.68 -11.04
C PHE A 348 -16.51 29.01 -10.41
N SER A 349 -16.10 29.18 -9.16
CA SER A 349 -16.11 30.47 -8.47
C SER A 349 -14.78 31.18 -8.69
N LEU A 350 -14.84 32.51 -8.80
CA LEU A 350 -13.67 33.38 -8.98
C LEU A 350 -13.78 34.57 -8.05
N GLN A 351 -12.74 34.82 -7.27
CA GLN A 351 -12.59 36.01 -6.45
C GLN A 351 -11.32 36.73 -6.86
N ILE A 352 -11.43 38.01 -7.21
CA ILE A 352 -10.30 38.85 -7.59
C ILE A 352 -10.15 39.96 -6.53
N ASP A 353 -8.96 40.08 -5.97
CA ASP A 353 -8.55 41.16 -5.08
C ASP A 353 -7.26 41.79 -5.62
N GLY A 354 -7.41 42.94 -6.29
CA GLY A 354 -6.34 43.60 -7.04
C GLY A 354 -5.75 42.70 -8.11
N ASP A 355 -4.48 42.34 -7.95
CA ASP A 355 -3.73 41.50 -8.89
C ASP A 355 -3.74 40.01 -8.50
N THR A 356 -4.48 39.61 -7.45
CA THR A 356 -4.57 38.21 -7.03
C THR A 356 -5.96 37.66 -7.29
N ALA A 357 -6.03 36.47 -7.90
CA ALA A 357 -7.26 35.75 -8.14
C ALA A 357 -7.24 34.38 -7.44
N VAL A 358 -8.34 34.01 -6.80
CA VAL A 358 -8.58 32.67 -6.25
C VAL A 358 -9.73 32.02 -7.00
N MET A 359 -9.48 30.84 -7.55
CA MET A 359 -10.44 30.05 -8.33
C MET A 359 -10.68 28.69 -7.67
N GLN A 360 -11.95 28.28 -7.59
CA GLN A 360 -12.35 26.94 -7.16
C GLN A 360 -13.41 26.41 -8.12
N GLY A 361 -13.14 25.25 -8.73
CA GLY A 361 -14.03 24.62 -9.70
C GLY A 361 -14.12 23.11 -9.51
N GLN A 362 -15.24 22.54 -9.91
CA GLN A 362 -15.46 21.10 -9.89
C GLN A 362 -16.32 20.68 -11.08
N THR A 363 -15.96 19.55 -11.69
CA THR A 363 -16.78 18.91 -12.72
C THR A 363 -16.71 17.38 -12.59
N ARG A 364 -17.50 16.69 -13.42
CA ARG A 364 -17.47 15.23 -13.54
C ARG A 364 -17.27 14.86 -14.99
N LEU A 365 -16.37 13.92 -15.21
CA LEU A 365 -16.04 13.35 -16.52
C LEU A 365 -16.48 11.90 -16.58
N ASN A 366 -16.90 11.45 -17.75
CA ASN A 366 -17.05 10.04 -18.02
C ASN A 366 -15.78 9.52 -18.68
N ARG A 367 -15.02 8.65 -18.00
CA ARG A 367 -13.75 8.12 -18.52
C ARG A 367 -13.93 7.34 -19.83
N THR A 368 -15.11 6.76 -20.06
CA THR A 368 -15.36 5.95 -21.27
C THR A 368 -15.49 6.82 -22.52
N SER A 369 -15.76 8.12 -22.39
CA SER A 369 -15.69 9.08 -23.51
C SER A 369 -14.29 9.20 -24.11
N PHE A 370 -13.26 8.73 -23.39
CA PHE A 370 -11.85 8.79 -23.80
C PHE A 370 -11.23 7.40 -24.01
N ASN A 371 -12.03 6.33 -24.11
CA ASN A 371 -11.56 4.94 -24.20
C ASN A 371 -10.60 4.56 -23.05
N ILE A 372 -10.84 5.10 -21.85
CA ILE A 372 -10.07 4.78 -20.64
C ILE A 372 -10.79 3.66 -19.91
N GLY A 373 -10.14 2.50 -19.79
CA GLY A 373 -10.60 1.31 -19.10
C GLY A 373 -11.70 0.56 -19.84
N GLU A 374 -11.55 0.33 -21.15
CA GLU A 374 -12.56 -0.35 -21.99
C GLU A 374 -12.74 -1.83 -21.62
N THR A 375 -11.73 -2.44 -21.02
CA THR A 375 -11.80 -3.83 -20.50
C THR A 375 -12.65 -3.96 -19.22
N TYR A 376 -13.22 -2.84 -18.73
CA TYR A 376 -14.08 -2.73 -17.57
C TYR A 376 -15.51 -2.41 -18.06
N PRO A 377 -16.32 -3.44 -18.40
CA PRO A 377 -17.60 -3.25 -19.10
C PRO A 377 -18.70 -2.63 -18.22
N ASP A 378 -18.49 -2.57 -16.90
CA ASP A 378 -19.44 -2.04 -15.93
C ASP A 378 -18.72 -1.33 -14.76
N GLU A 379 -19.50 -0.69 -13.89
CA GLU A 379 -19.02 0.08 -12.74
C GLU A 379 -18.77 -0.77 -11.48
N SER A 380 -18.91 -2.10 -11.54
CA SER A 380 -18.77 -2.97 -10.35
C SER A 380 -17.35 -2.95 -9.78
N SER A 381 -16.37 -2.76 -10.65
CA SER A 381 -14.94 -2.74 -10.30
C SER A 381 -14.37 -1.33 -10.34
N VAL A 382 -14.59 -0.57 -11.42
CA VAL A 382 -14.14 0.84 -11.56
C VAL A 382 -15.28 1.67 -12.16
N GLY A 383 -15.74 2.69 -11.43
CA GLY A 383 -16.79 3.60 -11.87
C GLY A 383 -16.43 4.34 -13.16
N PHE A 384 -17.45 4.72 -13.95
CA PHE A 384 -17.23 5.50 -15.17
C PHE A 384 -17.06 6.99 -14.87
N ASP A 385 -17.77 7.46 -13.84
CA ASP A 385 -17.69 8.84 -13.36
C ASP A 385 -16.36 9.12 -12.62
N VAL A 386 -15.70 10.20 -13.03
CA VAL A 386 -14.49 10.73 -12.39
C VAL A 386 -14.76 12.18 -12.01
N ALA A 387 -14.75 12.47 -10.72
CA ALA A 387 -14.83 13.85 -10.25
C ALA A 387 -13.47 14.52 -10.45
N VAL A 388 -13.47 15.74 -10.99
CA VAL A 388 -12.28 16.58 -11.17
C VAL A 388 -12.47 17.84 -10.34
N THR A 389 -11.52 18.14 -9.47
CA THR A 389 -11.54 19.33 -8.61
C THR A 389 -10.29 20.16 -8.86
N VAL A 390 -10.50 21.45 -9.10
CA VAL A 390 -9.42 22.41 -9.35
C VAL A 390 -9.52 23.54 -8.33
N ASN A 391 -8.42 23.82 -7.66
CA ASN A 391 -8.28 25.00 -6.82
C ASN A 391 -6.97 25.68 -7.19
N LEU A 392 -6.98 26.98 -7.44
CA LEU A 392 -5.75 27.70 -7.74
C LEU A 392 -5.77 29.15 -7.25
N THR A 393 -4.57 29.68 -7.09
CA THR A 393 -4.30 31.10 -6.90
C THR A 393 -3.41 31.57 -8.03
N ALA A 394 -3.79 32.65 -8.69
CA ALA A 394 -3.04 33.23 -9.80
C ALA A 394 -2.82 34.73 -9.58
N THR A 395 -1.76 35.26 -10.19
CA THR A 395 -1.45 36.70 -10.19
C THR A 395 -1.51 37.26 -11.59
N ARG A 396 -2.03 38.48 -11.73
CA ARG A 396 -2.06 39.22 -13.00
C ARG A 396 -0.63 39.58 -13.42
N ASN A 397 -0.32 39.42 -14.70
CA ASN A 397 0.98 39.79 -15.28
C ASN A 397 1.06 41.24 -15.74
#